data_AF-A0A7K2JNF6-F1
#
_entry.id   AF-A0A7K2JNF6-F1
#
_cell.length_a   1.000
_cell.length_b   1.000
_cell.length_c   1.000
_cell.angle_alpha   90.00
_cell.angle_beta   90.00
_cell.angle_gamma   90.00
#
_symmetry.space_group_name_H-M   'P 1'
#
loop_
_entity.id
_entity.type
_entity.pdbx_description
1 polymer ?
#
loop_
_entity_poly.entity_id
_entity_poly.type
_entity_poly.pdbx_seq_one_letter_code
_entity_poly.pdbx_strand_id
1 'polypeptide(L)'
;MTTNWPTADLDPVRRLRVMAAGLHAVMYAEAHVDLPTADVWSVAADLEGELPHLVPMMREFRCRPCGGDRFHGQAYGPFGHTARFDVLLQPGWCLMQSQYVVGAMA
;
A
#
# COMPACT_ATOMS: atom_id res chain seq x y z
N MET A 1 -2.00 -13.46 -38.22
CA MET A 1 -0.73 -12.83 -37.79
C MET A 1 -0.73 -12.77 -36.28
N THR A 2 -0.05 -13.69 -35.61
CA THR A 2 0.10 -13.71 -34.15
C THR A 2 1.34 -12.90 -33.79
N THR A 3 1.14 -11.71 -33.24
CA THR A 3 2.19 -10.80 -32.80
C THR A 3 2.88 -11.39 -31.57
N ASN A 4 4.03 -12.04 -31.75
CA ASN A 4 4.86 -12.60 -30.67
C ASN A 4 5.72 -11.49 -30.02
N TRP A 5 5.05 -10.43 -29.54
CA TRP A 5 5.71 -9.34 -28.83
C TRP A 5 5.96 -9.78 -27.38
N PRO A 6 7.16 -9.55 -26.82
CA PRO A 6 7.43 -9.88 -25.42
C PRO A 6 6.47 -9.11 -24.51
N THR A 7 5.68 -9.87 -23.75
CA THR A 7 4.82 -9.33 -22.69
C THR A 7 5.66 -9.29 -21.42
N ALA A 8 6.04 -8.09 -21.00
CA ALA A 8 6.65 -7.89 -19.69
C ALA A 8 5.52 -7.77 -18.66
N ASP A 9 5.46 -8.69 -17.71
CA ASP A 9 4.56 -8.53 -16.56
C ASP A 9 5.17 -7.53 -15.56
N LEU A 10 4.32 -6.71 -14.97
CA LEU A 10 4.69 -5.72 -13.98
C LEU A 10 4.56 -6.34 -12.60
N ASP A 11 5.68 -6.77 -12.02
CA ASP A 11 5.70 -7.20 -10.63
C ASP A 11 5.20 -6.08 -9.70
N PRO A 12 4.67 -6.42 -8.50
CA PRO A 12 4.07 -5.44 -7.59
C PRO A 12 4.99 -4.25 -7.27
N VAL A 13 6.30 -4.47 -7.11
CA VAL A 13 7.26 -3.39 -6.80
C VAL A 13 7.41 -2.45 -7.99
N ARG A 14 7.52 -2.96 -9.22
CA ARG A 14 7.55 -2.13 -10.43
C ARG A 14 6.23 -1.40 -10.65
N ARG A 15 5.10 -2.04 -10.37
CA ARG A 15 3.77 -1.40 -10.40
C ARG A 15 3.71 -0.23 -9.41
N LEU A 16 4.23 -0.39 -8.20
CA LEU A 16 4.31 0.68 -7.20
C LEU A 16 5.19 1.84 -7.69
N ARG A 17 6.32 1.53 -8.33
CA ARG A 17 7.22 2.54 -8.92
C ARG A 17 6.52 3.38 -9.99
N VAL A 18 5.74 2.74 -10.86
CA VAL A 18 4.95 3.44 -11.89
C VAL A 18 3.86 4.31 -11.25
N MET A 19 3.16 3.80 -10.23
CA MET A 19 2.16 4.55 -9.49
C MET A 19 2.76 5.79 -8.82
N ALA A 20 3.90 5.64 -8.15
CA ALA A 20 4.60 6.76 -7.50
C ALA A 20 4.99 7.85 -8.51
N ALA A 21 5.50 7.45 -9.69
CA ALA A 21 5.84 8.39 -10.75
C ALA A 21 4.60 9.11 -11.31
N GLY A 22 3.52 8.38 -11.60
CA GLY A 22 2.29 8.93 -12.19
C GLY A 22 1.48 9.81 -11.24
N LEU A 23 1.50 9.51 -9.93
CA LEU A 23 0.83 10.31 -8.91
C LEU A 23 1.68 11.51 -8.44
N HIS A 24 2.91 11.64 -8.93
CA HIS A 24 3.90 12.57 -8.39
C HIS A 24 4.00 12.45 -6.87
N ALA A 25 4.16 11.22 -6.40
CA ALA A 25 4.15 10.92 -4.97
C ALA A 25 5.21 11.76 -4.24
N VAL A 26 4.78 12.40 -3.15
CA VAL A 26 5.68 13.22 -2.31
C VAL A 26 6.81 12.38 -1.71
N MET A 27 6.58 11.07 -1.55
CA MET A 27 7.54 10.12 -1.03
C MET A 27 7.42 8.79 -1.77
N TYR A 28 8.58 8.19 -2.06
CA TYR A 28 8.73 6.82 -2.53
C TYR A 28 10.01 6.24 -1.94
N ALA A 29 9.95 5.03 -1.42
CA ALA A 29 11.09 4.30 -0.89
C ALA A 29 11.02 2.84 -1.34
N GLU A 30 12.18 2.27 -1.62
CA GLU A 30 12.34 0.85 -1.93
C GLU A 30 13.56 0.36 -1.14
N ALA A 31 13.42 -0.79 -0.50
CA ALA A 31 14.49 -1.41 0.25
C ALA A 31 14.50 -2.91 -0.05
N HIS A 32 15.70 -3.48 -0.11
CA HIS A 32 15.85 -4.92 -0.18
C HIS A 32 15.98 -5.47 1.24
N VAL A 33 15.17 -6.46 1.57
CA VAL A 33 15.19 -7.18 2.84
C VAL A 33 15.53 -8.63 2.54
N ASP A 34 16.57 -9.16 3.17
CA ASP A 34 17.02 -10.55 3.01
C ASP A 34 16.14 -11.51 3.80
N LEU A 35 14.85 -11.54 3.47
CA LEU A 35 13.82 -12.39 4.06
C LEU A 35 12.83 -12.84 2.98
N PRO A 36 12.14 -13.98 3.18
CA PRO A 36 11.06 -14.39 2.30
C PRO A 36 9.99 -13.30 2.18
N THR A 37 9.49 -13.06 0.97
CA THR A 37 8.46 -12.04 0.71
C THR A 37 7.21 -12.25 1.56
N ALA A 38 6.83 -13.49 1.84
CA ALA A 38 5.69 -13.81 2.68
C ALA A 38 5.86 -13.31 4.12
N ASP A 39 7.07 -13.39 4.67
CA ASP A 39 7.37 -12.94 6.03
C ASP A 39 7.34 -11.42 6.12
N VAL A 40 7.97 -10.74 5.15
CA VAL A 40 7.92 -9.26 5.03
C VAL A 40 6.48 -8.79 4.84
N TRP A 41 5.72 -9.46 3.98
CA TRP A 41 4.34 -9.10 3.71
C TRP A 41 3.42 -9.36 4.91
N SER A 42 3.68 -10.36 5.74
CA SER A 42 2.89 -10.62 6.95
C SER A 42 2.90 -9.44 7.93
N VAL A 43 4.01 -8.69 7.96
CA VAL A 43 4.16 -7.44 8.73
C VAL A 43 3.50 -6.28 7.99
N ALA A 44 3.82 -6.09 6.71
CA ALA A 44 3.29 -4.96 5.93
C ALA A 44 1.76 -5.01 5.74
N ALA A 45 1.16 -6.20 5.73
CA ALA A 45 -0.28 -6.39 5.62
C ALA A 45 -1.04 -6.18 6.93
N ASP A 46 -0.35 -6.12 8.09
CA ASP A 46 -0.97 -5.74 9.35
C ASP A 46 -1.15 -4.22 9.41
N LEU A 47 -2.29 -3.78 8.89
CA LEU A 47 -2.61 -2.36 8.79
C LEU A 47 -2.96 -1.73 10.14
N GLU A 48 -3.36 -2.48 11.15
CA GLU A 48 -3.76 -1.91 12.45
C GLU A 48 -2.61 -1.91 13.45
N GLY A 49 -1.80 -2.97 13.47
CA GLY A 49 -0.67 -3.12 14.40
C GLY A 49 0.62 -2.49 13.88
N GLU A 50 1.02 -2.78 12.64
CA GLU A 50 2.37 -2.50 12.14
C GLU A 50 2.45 -1.22 11.31
N LEU A 51 1.41 -0.89 10.55
CA LEU A 51 1.39 0.27 9.65
C LEU A 51 1.72 1.63 10.33
N PRO A 52 1.27 1.93 11.56
CA PRO A 52 1.69 3.15 12.27
C PRO A 52 3.20 3.23 12.53
N HIS A 53 3.91 2.09 12.59
CA HIS A 53 5.37 2.03 12.71
C HIS A 53 6.07 2.23 11.35
N LEU A 54 5.41 1.86 10.25
CA LEU A 54 5.94 2.02 8.89
C LEU A 54 5.75 3.44 8.32
N VAL A 55 4.72 4.16 8.77
CA VAL A 55 4.36 5.49 8.27
C VAL A 55 4.48 6.53 9.40
N PRO A 56 5.56 7.34 9.45
CA PRO A 56 5.87 8.21 10.59
C PRO A 56 4.79 9.23 11.00
N MET A 57 3.89 9.58 10.08
CA MET A 57 2.83 10.57 10.30
C MET A 57 1.48 9.96 10.71
N MET A 58 1.46 8.66 11.02
CA MET A 58 0.26 7.92 11.40
C MET A 58 0.41 7.37 12.81
N ARG A 59 -0.54 7.72 13.68
CA ARG A 59 -0.58 7.26 15.08
C ARG A 59 -1.35 5.95 15.22
N GLU A 60 -2.45 5.83 14.47
CA GLU A 60 -3.34 4.70 14.55
C GLU A 60 -4.07 4.55 13.21
N PHE A 61 -4.34 3.30 12.82
CA PHE A 61 -5.16 2.98 11.67
C PHE A 61 -6.15 1.89 12.06
N ARG A 62 -7.40 2.04 11.62
CA ARG A 62 -8.46 1.06 11.87
C ARG A 62 -9.10 0.64 10.56
N CYS A 63 -9.27 -0.65 10.38
CA CYS A 63 -9.86 -1.26 9.21
C CYS A 63 -11.25 -1.82 9.52
N ARG A 64 -12.16 -1.71 8.56
CA ARG A 64 -13.44 -2.41 8.57
C ARG A 64 -13.66 -3.08 7.23
N PRO A 65 -14.00 -4.37 7.19
CA PRO A 65 -14.23 -5.06 5.93
C PRO A 65 -15.40 -4.42 5.18
N CYS A 66 -15.21 -4.22 3.87
CA CYS A 66 -16.25 -3.78 2.93
C CYS A 66 -16.69 -4.93 2.02
N GLY A 67 -15.80 -5.92 1.79
CA GLY A 67 -16.08 -7.14 1.04
C GLY A 67 -14.88 -7.61 0.21
N GLY A 68 -14.62 -8.91 0.19
CA GLY A 68 -13.44 -9.49 -0.48
C GLY A 68 -12.15 -8.84 0.03
N ASP A 69 -11.30 -8.41 -0.91
CA ASP A 69 -10.01 -7.76 -0.64
C ASP A 69 -10.12 -6.27 -0.28
N ARG A 70 -11.34 -5.75 -0.04
CA ARG A 70 -11.58 -4.31 0.20
C ARG A 70 -12.00 -4.01 1.63
N PHE A 71 -11.44 -2.94 2.16
CA PHE A 71 -11.69 -2.43 3.51
C PHE A 71 -11.92 -0.92 3.48
N HIS A 72 -12.65 -0.41 4.47
CA HIS A 72 -12.64 1.00 4.81
C HIS A 72 -11.63 1.22 5.94
N GLY A 73 -10.67 2.11 5.69
CA GLY A 73 -9.65 2.53 6.64
C GLY A 73 -9.98 3.87 7.30
N GLN A 74 -9.64 4.01 8.58
CA GLN A 74 -9.70 5.26 9.31
C GLN A 74 -8.31 5.50 9.92
N ALA A 75 -7.61 6.51 9.40
CA ALA A 75 -6.32 6.94 9.90
C ALA A 75 -6.47 8.06 10.93
N TYR A 76 -5.61 8.04 11.94
CA TYR A 76 -5.48 9.07 12.96
C TYR A 76 -4.02 9.55 13.00
N GLY A 77 -3.81 10.83 12.77
CA GLY A 77 -2.49 11.47 12.84
C GLY A 77 -2.13 11.93 14.27
N PRO A 78 -0.85 12.22 14.53
CA PRO A 78 -0.38 12.66 15.85
C PRO A 78 -0.99 14.00 16.30
N PHE A 79 -1.35 14.88 15.36
CA PHE A 79 -1.92 16.20 15.63
C PHE A 79 -3.47 16.22 15.65
N GLY A 80 -4.12 15.06 15.75
CA GLY A 80 -5.58 14.95 15.82
C GLY A 80 -6.30 14.97 14.46
N HIS A 81 -5.56 15.03 13.37
CA HIS A 81 -6.12 14.93 12.01
C HIS A 81 -6.63 13.50 11.78
N THR A 82 -7.78 13.37 11.11
CA THR A 82 -8.32 12.07 10.73
C THR A 82 -8.61 12.02 9.24
N ALA A 83 -8.44 10.84 8.63
CA ALA A 83 -8.71 10.62 7.22
C ALA A 83 -9.36 9.26 7.00
N ARG A 84 -10.28 9.21 6.03
CA ARG A 84 -10.98 7.99 5.62
C ARG A 84 -10.38 7.49 4.31
N PHE A 85 -10.11 6.20 4.26
CA PHE A 85 -9.48 5.53 3.13
C PHE A 85 -10.35 4.39 2.61
N ASP A 86 -10.36 4.21 1.31
CA ASP A 86 -10.70 2.94 0.69
C ASP A 86 -9.41 2.16 0.48
N VAL A 87 -9.40 0.93 1.00
CA VAL A 87 -8.22 0.07 1.05
C VAL A 87 -8.48 -1.15 0.19
N LEU A 88 -7.53 -1.47 -0.69
CA LEU A 88 -7.43 -2.73 -1.40
C LEU A 88 -6.20 -3.47 -0.89
N LEU A 89 -6.42 -4.58 -0.18
CA LEU A 89 -5.36 -5.39 0.42
C LEU A 89 -5.37 -6.79 -0.22
N GLN A 90 -4.30 -7.11 -0.93
CA GLN A 90 -4.09 -8.38 -1.63
C GLN A 90 -2.71 -8.94 -1.26
N PRO A 91 -2.42 -10.22 -1.53
CA PRO A 91 -1.08 -10.76 -1.31
C PRO A 91 -0.01 -9.96 -2.07
N GLY A 92 0.95 -9.39 -1.34
CA GLY A 92 2.04 -8.57 -1.91
C GLY A 92 1.61 -7.20 -2.47
N TRP A 93 0.40 -6.73 -2.16
CA TRP A 93 -0.07 -5.42 -2.62
C TRP A 93 -1.09 -4.78 -1.69
N CYS A 94 -0.85 -3.53 -1.31
CA CYS A 94 -1.80 -2.71 -0.57
C CYS A 94 -1.89 -1.35 -1.24
N LEU A 95 -3.12 -0.92 -1.55
CA LEU A 95 -3.42 0.44 -2.01
C LEU A 95 -4.44 1.06 -1.07
N MET A 96 -4.15 2.25 -0.58
CA MET A 96 -5.00 3.03 0.30
C MET A 96 -5.24 4.38 -0.35
N GLN A 97 -6.49 4.72 -0.59
CA GLN A 97 -6.86 5.98 -1.23
C GLN A 97 -7.87 6.74 -0.40
N SER A 98 -7.57 8.00 -0.13
CA SER A 98 -8.52 9.00 0.36
C SER A 98 -8.71 10.09 -0.69
N GLN A 99 -9.55 11.09 -0.38
CA GLN A 99 -9.70 12.28 -1.23
C GLN A 99 -8.44 13.17 -1.31
N TYR A 100 -7.49 13.04 -0.37
CA TYR A 100 -6.32 13.92 -0.28
C TYR A 100 -4.97 13.20 -0.41
N VAL A 101 -4.94 11.92 -0.02
CA VAL A 101 -3.70 11.14 0.11
C VAL A 101 -3.93 9.77 -0.51
N VAL A 102 -2.96 9.36 -1.33
CA VAL A 102 -2.83 7.98 -1.82
C VAL A 102 -1.57 7.40 -1.20
N GLY A 103 -1.68 6.22 -0.59
CA GLY A 103 -0.57 5.43 -0.09
C GLY A 103 -0.60 4.02 -0.68
N ALA A 104 0.56 3.42 -0.90
CA ALA A 104 0.64 2.06 -1.41
C ALA A 104 1.92 1.36 -0.93
N MET A 105 1.86 0.04 -0.86
CA MET A 105 2.95 -0.85 -0.44
C MET A 105 2.92 -2.11 -1.29
N ALA A 106 4.10 -2.66 -1.59
CA ALA A 106 4.31 -3.85 -2.42
C ALA A 106 5.58 -4.58 -1.98
#